data_AF-A0A953Y5I1-F1
#
_entry.id   AF-A0A953Y5I1-F1
#
_cell.length_a   1.000
_cell.length_b   1.000
_cell.length_c   1.000
_cell.angle_alpha   90.00
_cell.angle_beta   90.00
_cell.angle_gamma   90.00
#
_symmetry.space_group_name_H-M   'P 1'
#
loop_
_entity.id
_entity.type
_entity.pdbx_description
1 polymer ?
#
loop_
_entity_poly.entity_id
_entity_poly.type
_entity_poly.pdbx_seq_one_letter_code
_entity_poly.pdbx_strand_id
1 'polypeptide(L)'
;MNRAGILGGALAVMFLLPATAQEPLDGHTFLPLERWGKLEPADEGQRFYAEGRWLECSGSEVLLLDLSEGQRGFFYIDPNSRLQRLLTQDLTPARTNLLRRKSKARLFGTARKVGGRLVVEVSSVEALVSDSERLVAGLNALGMDDPAPYSALAEEAQQLAERYGDDELRALAEAISRRQAQVEAALIDLEDTQAVLDLAKHLQGVKDRLGAIALLARAEVAATEEAQKERLRAQLKALGATQTGGQWRSYEAFKSDEGFVQTADKRWVRPSTIEFTQVILEELEAQKGKLVIVRENPVDAARAANSGRLKRGQNAAEARVAVGMPARVEHRTRKNQLGEEVLWTQWVTEDGRRAYFMNGEVVRAIPADTPWLREQ
;
A
#
# COMPACT_ATOMS: atom_id res chain seq x y z
N MET A 1 -42.05 -23.12 31.03
CA MET A 1 -41.77 -23.42 29.61
C MET A 1 -40.28 -23.61 29.46
N ASN A 2 -39.86 -24.83 29.16
CA ASN A 2 -38.47 -25.27 29.10
C ASN A 2 -37.75 -24.63 27.90
N ARG A 3 -36.66 -23.91 28.14
CA ARG A 3 -35.67 -23.58 27.11
C ARG A 3 -34.42 -24.39 27.39
N ALA A 4 -34.27 -25.47 26.64
CA ALA A 4 -33.03 -26.21 26.52
C ALA A 4 -32.03 -25.35 25.73
N GLY A 5 -30.86 -25.10 26.31
CA GLY A 5 -29.74 -24.47 25.63
C GLY A 5 -29.13 -25.45 24.64
N ILE A 6 -29.13 -25.07 23.36
CA ILE A 6 -28.38 -25.75 22.32
C ILE A 6 -26.98 -25.13 22.33
N LEU A 7 -26.02 -25.87 22.90
CA LEU A 7 -24.60 -25.68 22.68
C LEU A 7 -24.33 -25.99 21.20
N GLY A 8 -24.27 -24.96 20.37
CA GLY A 8 -23.77 -25.03 19.00
C GLY A 8 -22.25 -25.21 19.03
N GLY A 9 -21.80 -26.46 19.16
CA GLY A 9 -20.42 -26.83 18.94
C GLY A 9 -20.05 -26.53 17.49
N ALA A 10 -19.14 -25.58 17.29
CA ALA A 10 -18.43 -25.43 16.04
C ALA A 10 -17.65 -26.72 15.80
N LEU A 11 -18.17 -27.56 14.90
CA LEU A 11 -17.45 -28.67 14.33
C LEU A 11 -16.32 -28.08 13.50
N ALA A 12 -15.17 -27.86 14.14
CA ALA A 12 -13.89 -27.83 13.45
C ALA A 12 -13.70 -29.22 12.84
N VAL A 13 -14.16 -29.39 11.60
CA VAL A 13 -13.74 -30.51 10.77
C VAL A 13 -12.28 -30.23 10.39
N MET A 14 -11.38 -30.44 11.35
CA MET A 14 -10.02 -30.82 11.01
C MET A 14 -10.15 -32.12 10.25
N PHE A 15 -9.99 -32.07 8.93
CA PHE A 15 -9.58 -33.23 8.16
C PHE A 15 -8.19 -33.64 8.63
N LEU A 16 -8.12 -34.35 9.76
CA LEU A 16 -7.04 -35.27 10.07
C LEU A 16 -7.20 -36.43 9.09
N LEU A 17 -6.74 -36.22 7.86
CA LEU A 17 -6.45 -37.34 6.99
C LEU A 17 -5.40 -38.18 7.72
N PRO A 18 -5.60 -39.51 7.85
CA PRO A 18 -4.52 -40.38 8.31
C PRO A 18 -3.31 -40.14 7.42
N ALA A 19 -2.09 -40.23 7.97
CA ALA A 19 -0.84 -40.19 7.22
C ALA A 19 -0.91 -41.25 6.11
N THR A 20 -1.42 -40.85 4.95
CA THR A 20 -1.57 -41.70 3.79
C THR A 20 -0.16 -41.87 3.27
N ALA A 21 0.26 -43.13 3.15
CA ALA A 21 1.54 -43.46 2.53
C ALA A 21 1.59 -42.74 1.18
N GLN A 22 2.40 -41.68 1.08
CA GLN A 22 2.55 -40.97 -0.17
C GLN A 22 3.18 -41.94 -1.19
N GLU A 23 2.63 -41.98 -2.40
CA GLU A 23 3.06 -42.90 -3.44
C GLU A 23 4.53 -42.63 -3.84
N PRO A 24 5.29 -43.68 -4.23
CA PRO A 24 6.64 -43.48 -4.76
C PRO A 24 6.63 -42.53 -5.94
N LEU A 25 7.53 -41.54 -5.94
CA LEU A 25 7.62 -40.51 -6.97
C LEU A 25 9.00 -40.57 -7.63
N ASP A 26 9.05 -40.72 -8.95
CA ASP A 26 10.29 -40.87 -9.73
C ASP A 26 11.26 -41.93 -9.18
N GLY A 27 10.72 -43.05 -8.67
CA GLY A 27 11.50 -44.13 -8.05
C GLY A 27 12.12 -43.77 -6.69
N HIS A 28 11.64 -42.72 -6.04
CA HIS A 28 11.98 -42.36 -4.67
C HIS A 28 10.81 -42.70 -3.74
N THR A 29 11.12 -43.22 -2.55
CA THR A 29 10.14 -43.50 -1.50
C THR A 29 10.02 -42.29 -0.58
N PHE A 30 8.80 -41.92 -0.18
CA PHE A 30 8.64 -40.89 0.85
C PHE A 30 9.34 -41.32 2.13
N LEU A 31 10.18 -40.46 2.69
CA LEU A 31 10.85 -40.72 3.95
C LEU A 31 10.08 -40.04 5.08
N PRO A 32 9.27 -40.80 5.85
CA PRO A 32 8.41 -40.23 6.86
C PRO A 32 9.22 -39.71 8.05
N LEU A 33 8.61 -38.78 8.76
CA LEU A 33 9.22 -38.01 9.83
C LEU A 33 9.83 -38.89 10.93
N GLU A 34 9.18 -40.00 11.27
CA GLU A 34 9.60 -40.90 12.35
C GLU A 34 10.89 -41.66 12.04
N ARG A 35 11.21 -41.80 10.74
CA ARG A 35 12.43 -42.43 10.22
C ARG A 35 13.56 -41.42 10.04
N TRP A 36 13.30 -40.12 10.23
CA TRP A 36 14.32 -39.10 10.06
C TRP A 36 15.44 -39.22 11.10
N GLY A 37 16.69 -39.32 10.63
CA GLY A 37 17.86 -39.57 11.49
C GLY A 37 17.98 -41.01 12.02
N LYS A 38 17.11 -41.93 11.58
CA LYS A 38 17.10 -43.36 11.96
C LYS A 38 17.25 -44.28 10.75
N LEU A 39 18.02 -43.86 9.76
CA LEU A 39 18.31 -44.71 8.60
C LEU A 39 19.15 -45.91 9.04
N GLU A 40 18.74 -47.10 8.62
CA GLU A 40 19.39 -48.36 8.94
C GLU A 40 20.39 -48.73 7.84
N PRO A 41 21.40 -49.59 8.09
CA PRO A 41 22.34 -50.01 7.06
C PRO A 41 21.69 -50.62 5.80
N ALA A 42 20.49 -51.21 5.94
CA ALA A 42 19.71 -51.73 4.80
C ALA A 42 19.13 -50.62 3.90
N ASP A 43 19.08 -49.38 4.38
CA ASP A 43 18.65 -48.21 3.61
C ASP A 43 19.77 -47.67 2.68
N GLU A 44 21.01 -48.15 2.80
CA GLU A 44 22.11 -47.69 1.94
C GLU A 44 21.82 -47.93 0.45
N GLY A 45 21.95 -46.87 -0.35
CA GLY A 45 21.62 -46.90 -1.79
C GLY A 45 20.13 -46.73 -2.11
N GLN A 46 19.24 -46.73 -1.11
CA GLN A 46 17.82 -46.44 -1.34
C GLN A 46 17.59 -44.96 -1.65
N ARG A 47 16.57 -44.71 -2.47
CA ARG A 47 16.18 -43.38 -2.94
C ARG A 47 14.99 -42.88 -2.13
N PHE A 48 15.15 -41.69 -1.58
CA PHE A 48 14.14 -41.07 -0.72
C PHE A 48 13.77 -39.69 -1.24
N TYR A 49 12.52 -39.29 -1.00
CA TYR A 49 12.14 -37.90 -1.10
C TYR A 49 11.46 -37.42 0.18
N ALA A 50 11.52 -36.12 0.40
CA ALA A 50 10.89 -35.45 1.53
C ALA A 50 10.33 -34.10 1.10
N GLU A 51 9.24 -33.70 1.72
CA GLU A 51 8.59 -32.41 1.49
C GLU A 51 8.68 -31.56 2.75
N GLY A 52 8.96 -30.26 2.58
CA GLY A 52 9.05 -29.35 3.71
C GLY A 52 9.45 -27.94 3.28
N ARG A 53 9.78 -27.08 4.24
CA ARG A 53 10.29 -25.72 3.97
C ARG A 53 11.78 -25.67 4.19
N TRP A 54 12.55 -25.32 3.16
CA TRP A 54 14.00 -25.32 3.29
C TRP A 54 14.44 -24.06 4.04
N LEU A 55 15.08 -24.24 5.18
CA LEU A 55 15.37 -23.14 6.11
C LEU A 55 16.72 -22.50 5.80
N GLU A 56 17.78 -23.29 5.70
CA GLU A 56 19.13 -22.80 5.49
C GLU A 56 20.09 -23.90 5.06
N CYS A 57 21.22 -23.51 4.47
CA CYS A 57 22.38 -24.36 4.30
C CYS A 57 23.38 -24.03 5.42
N SER A 58 23.56 -24.94 6.38
CA SER A 58 24.53 -24.79 7.46
C SER A 58 25.90 -25.31 7.00
N GLY A 59 26.87 -24.41 6.88
CA GLY A 59 28.17 -24.72 6.30
C GLY A 59 28.09 -25.06 4.80
N SER A 60 29.02 -25.90 4.34
CA SER A 60 29.11 -26.31 2.93
C SER A 60 28.33 -27.58 2.58
N GLU A 61 27.72 -28.26 3.57
CA GLU A 61 27.30 -29.66 3.39
C GLU A 61 25.90 -30.01 3.92
N VAL A 62 25.25 -29.16 4.72
CA VAL A 62 24.00 -29.53 5.39
C VAL A 62 22.86 -28.61 5.01
N LEU A 63 21.83 -29.17 4.38
CA LEU A 63 20.56 -28.49 4.15
C LEU A 63 19.58 -28.81 5.27
N LEU A 64 19.03 -27.77 5.88
CA LEU A 64 18.02 -27.84 6.91
C LEU A 64 16.63 -27.67 6.30
N LEU A 65 15.74 -28.63 6.54
CA LEU A 65 14.35 -28.63 6.08
C LEU A 65 13.40 -28.67 7.30
N ASP A 66 12.39 -27.82 7.35
CA ASP A 66 11.26 -27.92 8.29
C ASP A 66 10.21 -28.87 7.68
N LEU A 67 10.09 -30.07 8.24
CA LEU A 67 9.26 -31.15 7.72
C LEU A 67 7.80 -31.02 8.19
N SER A 68 7.60 -30.67 9.46
CA SER A 68 6.28 -30.40 10.06
C SER A 68 6.44 -29.78 11.44
N GLU A 69 5.68 -28.74 11.76
CA GLU A 69 5.53 -28.22 13.14
C GLU A 69 6.82 -28.10 13.99
N GLY A 70 7.92 -27.63 13.40
CA GLY A 70 9.17 -27.37 14.11
C GLY A 70 10.14 -28.55 14.11
N GLN A 71 9.75 -29.69 13.54
CA GLN A 71 10.65 -30.81 13.32
C GLN A 71 11.55 -30.56 12.13
N ARG A 72 12.86 -30.67 12.38
CA ARG A 72 13.91 -30.34 11.40
C ARG A 72 14.54 -31.61 10.85
N GLY A 73 14.56 -31.70 9.53
CA GLY A 73 15.33 -32.68 8.79
C GLY A 73 16.68 -32.13 8.36
N PHE A 74 17.73 -32.91 8.54
CA PHE A 74 19.07 -32.62 8.03
C PHE A 74 19.33 -33.48 6.80
N PHE A 75 19.78 -32.84 5.73
CA PHE A 75 20.16 -33.49 4.49
C PHE A 75 21.59 -33.15 4.14
N TYR A 76 22.30 -34.10 3.56
CA TYR A 76 23.64 -33.88 3.05
C TYR A 76 23.56 -33.33 1.63
N ILE A 77 24.34 -32.29 1.34
CA ILE A 77 24.55 -31.78 -0.01
C ILE A 77 26.05 -31.87 -0.28
N ASP A 78 26.42 -32.48 -1.41
CA ASP A 78 27.82 -32.49 -1.84
C ASP A 78 28.33 -31.04 -1.97
N PRO A 79 29.41 -30.67 -1.25
CA PRO A 79 29.94 -29.32 -1.25
C PRO A 79 30.40 -28.84 -2.64
N ASN A 80 30.69 -29.76 -3.56
CA ASN A 80 31.11 -29.45 -4.93
C ASN A 80 29.94 -29.41 -5.92
N SER A 81 28.74 -29.78 -5.47
CA SER A 81 27.56 -29.86 -6.32
C SER A 81 27.16 -28.49 -6.85
N ARG A 82 26.54 -28.48 -8.04
CA ARG A 82 25.88 -27.28 -8.56
C ARG A 82 24.76 -26.83 -7.62
N LEU A 83 24.06 -27.77 -6.99
CA LEU A 83 22.96 -27.51 -6.08
C LEU A 83 23.42 -26.72 -4.85
N GLN A 84 24.54 -27.09 -4.23
CA GLN A 84 25.12 -26.35 -3.12
C GLN A 84 25.39 -24.89 -3.49
N ARG A 85 26.02 -24.67 -4.65
CA ARG A 85 26.33 -23.31 -5.13
C ARG A 85 25.07 -22.50 -5.35
N LEU A 86 24.02 -23.12 -5.84
CA LEU A 86 22.74 -22.45 -6.06
C LEU A 86 22.01 -22.12 -4.74
N LEU A 87 22.04 -23.00 -3.75
CA LEU A 87 21.37 -22.79 -2.45
C LEU A 87 22.13 -21.83 -1.51
N THR A 88 23.44 -21.68 -1.71
CA THR A 88 24.30 -20.78 -0.90
C THR A 88 24.49 -19.40 -1.52
N GLN A 89 24.24 -19.24 -2.82
CA GLN A 89 24.27 -17.91 -3.44
C GLN A 89 22.96 -17.17 -3.13
N ASP A 90 23.08 -15.99 -2.54
CA ASP A 90 22.00 -15.03 -2.26
C ASP A 90 21.52 -14.39 -3.59
N LEU A 91 21.15 -15.22 -4.57
CA LEU A 91 20.73 -14.76 -5.89
C LEU A 91 19.33 -14.18 -5.78
N THR A 92 19.23 -12.95 -6.25
CA THR A 92 17.98 -12.21 -6.39
C THR A 92 16.98 -13.07 -7.21
N PRO A 93 15.71 -13.19 -6.79
CA PRO A 93 14.72 -14.12 -7.37
C PRO A 93 14.51 -14.03 -8.89
N ALA A 94 14.93 -12.93 -9.51
CA ALA A 94 14.59 -12.57 -10.89
C ALA A 94 15.35 -13.35 -11.99
N ARG A 95 16.35 -14.18 -11.68
CA ARG A 95 17.22 -14.78 -12.72
C ARG A 95 17.46 -16.28 -12.66
N THR A 96 16.90 -16.98 -11.68
CA THR A 96 17.08 -18.42 -11.55
C THR A 96 15.83 -19.05 -10.95
N ASN A 97 15.40 -20.22 -11.43
CA ASN A 97 14.35 -21.08 -10.85
C ASN A 97 14.74 -21.63 -9.46
N LEU A 98 15.44 -20.83 -8.66
CA LEU A 98 15.88 -21.20 -7.34
C LEU A 98 14.82 -20.82 -6.34
N LEU A 99 14.51 -21.80 -5.50
CA LEU A 99 13.64 -21.66 -4.36
C LEU A 99 14.15 -20.55 -3.45
N ARG A 100 13.31 -19.56 -3.18
CA ARG A 100 13.57 -18.54 -2.16
C ARG A 100 13.77 -19.22 -0.81
N ARG A 101 14.69 -18.75 0.03
CA ARG A 101 14.85 -19.25 1.41
C ARG A 101 13.50 -19.32 2.12
N LYS A 102 13.27 -20.41 2.86
CA LYS A 102 12.04 -20.74 3.58
C LYS A 102 10.87 -21.18 2.70
N SER A 103 10.96 -21.21 1.37
CA SER A 103 9.88 -21.71 0.50
C SER A 103 9.66 -23.22 0.64
N LYS A 104 8.46 -23.67 0.25
CA LYS A 104 8.12 -25.09 0.20
C LYS A 104 8.88 -25.76 -0.94
N ALA A 105 9.50 -26.88 -0.61
CA ALA A 105 10.34 -27.63 -1.52
C ALA A 105 10.15 -29.13 -1.31
N ARG A 106 10.35 -29.88 -2.38
CA ARG A 106 10.52 -31.33 -2.35
C ARG A 106 11.99 -31.65 -2.63
N LEU A 107 12.63 -32.37 -1.70
CA LEU A 107 14.01 -32.82 -1.82
C LEU A 107 14.02 -34.27 -2.26
N PHE A 108 14.86 -34.59 -3.24
CA PHE A 108 15.13 -35.96 -3.67
C PHE A 108 16.58 -36.29 -3.38
N GLY A 109 16.83 -37.48 -2.85
CA GLY A 109 18.17 -37.91 -2.52
C GLY A 109 18.34 -39.41 -2.38
N THR A 110 19.58 -39.83 -2.21
CA THR A 110 19.96 -41.23 -1.99
C THR A 110 20.64 -41.37 -0.64
N ALA A 111 20.28 -42.40 0.12
CA ALA A 111 20.95 -42.68 1.38
C ALA A 111 22.39 -43.17 1.13
N ARG A 112 23.38 -42.44 1.66
CA ARG A 112 24.81 -42.73 1.53
C ARG A 112 25.55 -42.62 2.85
N LYS A 113 26.62 -43.41 2.98
CA LYS A 113 27.50 -43.35 4.14
C LYS A 113 28.50 -42.20 3.98
N VAL A 114 28.34 -41.17 4.81
CA VAL A 114 29.24 -40.01 4.88
C VAL A 114 29.77 -39.89 6.30
N GLY A 115 31.10 -39.84 6.47
CA GLY A 115 31.72 -39.74 7.80
C GLY A 115 31.32 -40.86 8.78
N GLY A 116 31.00 -42.06 8.25
CA GLY A 116 30.56 -43.20 9.07
C GLY A 116 29.08 -43.19 9.47
N ARG A 117 28.31 -42.17 9.09
CA ARG A 117 26.85 -42.08 9.33
C ARG A 117 26.09 -42.21 8.01
N LEU A 118 24.90 -42.80 8.05
CA LEU A 118 24.03 -42.88 6.90
C LEU A 118 23.19 -41.60 6.83
N VAL A 119 23.31 -40.86 5.72
CA VAL A 119 22.63 -39.58 5.48
C VAL A 119 21.94 -39.61 4.12
N VAL A 120 20.90 -38.79 3.95
CA VAL A 120 20.29 -38.59 2.61
C VAL A 120 21.08 -37.52 1.89
N GLU A 121 21.81 -37.93 0.85
CA GLU A 121 22.50 -37.00 -0.07
C GLU A 121 21.50 -36.49 -1.12
N VAL A 122 21.26 -35.18 -1.13
CA VAL A 122 20.31 -34.52 -2.04
C VAL A 122 20.88 -34.47 -3.45
N SER A 123 20.16 -35.05 -4.40
CA SER A 123 20.46 -35.00 -5.82
C SER A 123 19.70 -33.89 -6.55
N SER A 124 18.48 -33.58 -6.13
CA SER A 124 17.66 -32.53 -6.74
C SER A 124 16.67 -31.92 -5.75
N VAL A 125 16.24 -30.70 -6.08
CA VAL A 125 15.26 -29.93 -5.32
C VAL A 125 14.21 -29.41 -6.29
N GLU A 126 12.95 -29.69 -6.00
CA GLU A 126 11.79 -29.25 -6.76
C GLU A 126 11.01 -28.21 -5.95
N ALA A 127 10.54 -27.17 -6.63
CA ALA A 127 9.72 -26.15 -6.00
C ALA A 127 8.26 -26.61 -5.89
N LEU A 128 7.69 -26.48 -4.70
CA LEU A 128 6.27 -26.70 -4.48
C LEU A 128 5.52 -25.36 -4.52
N VAL A 129 4.20 -25.43 -4.68
CA VAL A 129 3.32 -24.25 -4.61
C VAL A 129 3.60 -23.49 -3.32
N SER A 130 3.85 -22.19 -3.46
CA SER A 130 4.16 -21.34 -2.32
C SER A 130 2.93 -21.17 -1.43
N ASP A 131 3.13 -20.95 -0.13
CA ASP A 131 1.99 -20.67 0.75
C ASP A 131 1.28 -19.38 0.36
N SER A 132 2.01 -18.38 -0.15
CA SER A 132 1.42 -17.15 -0.68
C SER A 132 0.46 -17.45 -1.84
N GLU A 133 0.85 -18.27 -2.82
CA GLU A 133 -0.02 -18.67 -3.94
C GLU A 133 -1.24 -19.47 -3.46
N ARG A 134 -1.04 -20.42 -2.54
CA ARG A 134 -2.13 -21.21 -1.97
C ARG A 134 -3.14 -20.32 -1.23
N LEU A 135 -2.66 -19.38 -0.41
CA LEU A 135 -3.51 -18.47 0.35
C LEU A 135 -4.22 -17.47 -0.57
N VAL A 136 -3.57 -16.99 -1.63
CA VAL A 136 -4.23 -16.15 -2.65
C VAL A 136 -5.31 -16.92 -3.40
N ALA A 137 -5.05 -18.17 -3.79
CA ALA A 137 -6.05 -19.03 -4.41
C ALA A 137 -7.24 -19.29 -3.46
N GLY A 138 -6.95 -19.52 -2.16
CA GLY A 138 -7.95 -19.62 -1.11
C GLY A 138 -8.79 -18.35 -1.01
N LEU A 139 -8.16 -17.18 -0.92
CA LEU A 139 -8.83 -15.88 -0.85
C LEU A 139 -9.74 -15.64 -2.06
N ASN A 140 -9.28 -15.97 -3.27
CA ASN A 140 -10.06 -15.80 -4.50
C ASN A 140 -11.24 -16.78 -4.62
N ALA A 141 -11.21 -17.88 -3.87
CA ALA A 141 -12.31 -18.84 -3.82
C ALA A 141 -13.39 -18.46 -2.80
N LEU A 142 -13.12 -17.49 -1.91
CA LEU A 142 -14.09 -17.04 -0.91
C LEU A 142 -15.15 -16.13 -1.52
N GLY A 143 -16.41 -16.36 -1.15
CA GLY A 143 -17.55 -15.49 -1.48
C GLY A 143 -17.62 -14.24 -0.60
N MET A 144 -18.65 -13.42 -0.79
CA MET A 144 -18.89 -12.19 -0.03
C MET A 144 -19.93 -12.36 1.09
N ASP A 145 -20.38 -13.59 1.34
CA ASP A 145 -21.56 -13.86 2.18
C ASP A 145 -21.21 -14.30 3.60
N ASP A 146 -19.95 -14.67 3.87
CA ASP A 146 -19.50 -15.13 5.18
C ASP A 146 -18.08 -14.61 5.49
N PRO A 147 -17.90 -13.84 6.59
CA PRO A 147 -16.59 -13.34 7.00
C PRO A 147 -15.71 -14.41 7.70
N ALA A 148 -16.27 -15.48 8.26
CA ALA A 148 -15.52 -16.43 9.09
C ALA A 148 -14.36 -17.13 8.33
N PRO A 149 -14.52 -17.57 7.07
CA PRO A 149 -13.42 -18.15 6.29
C PRO A 149 -12.25 -17.19 6.07
N TYR A 150 -12.50 -15.88 5.99
CA TYR A 150 -11.43 -14.90 5.86
C TYR A 150 -10.60 -14.79 7.14
N SER A 151 -11.24 -14.85 8.31
CA SER A 151 -10.53 -14.83 9.60
C SER A 151 -9.57 -16.02 9.72
N ALA A 152 -10.06 -17.22 9.41
CA ALA A 152 -9.23 -18.43 9.44
C ALA A 152 -8.03 -18.34 8.48
N LEU A 153 -8.25 -17.80 7.28
CA LEU A 153 -7.20 -17.64 6.28
C LEU A 153 -6.17 -16.55 6.68
N ALA A 154 -6.63 -15.46 7.30
CA ALA A 154 -5.75 -14.41 7.83
C ALA A 154 -4.90 -14.91 9.00
N GLU A 155 -5.50 -15.67 9.93
CA GLU A 155 -4.78 -16.30 11.03
C GLU A 155 -3.73 -17.29 10.54
N GLU A 156 -4.07 -18.12 9.54
CA GLU A 156 -3.12 -19.03 8.91
C GLU A 156 -1.95 -18.27 8.28
N ALA A 157 -2.24 -17.22 7.49
CA ALA A 157 -1.23 -16.38 6.86
C ALA A 157 -0.29 -15.72 7.90
N GLN A 158 -0.86 -15.22 9.00
CA GLN A 158 -0.12 -14.59 10.09
C GLN A 158 0.78 -15.58 10.83
N GLN A 159 0.27 -16.77 11.17
CA GLN A 159 1.06 -17.82 11.83
C GLN A 159 2.26 -18.25 10.97
N LEU A 160 2.05 -18.41 9.66
CA LEU A 160 3.13 -18.72 8.72
C LEU A 160 4.12 -17.55 8.61
N ALA A 161 3.64 -16.31 8.54
CA ALA A 161 4.48 -15.11 8.48
C ALA A 161 5.36 -14.95 9.73
N GLU A 162 4.83 -15.24 10.92
CA GLU A 162 5.57 -15.18 12.18
C GLU A 162 6.60 -16.29 12.28
N ARG A 163 6.18 -17.54 12.02
CA ARG A 163 7.06 -18.70 12.11
C ARG A 163 8.25 -18.60 11.16
N TYR A 164 8.01 -18.13 9.94
CA TYR A 164 9.04 -18.05 8.91
C TYR A 164 9.62 -16.66 8.74
N GLY A 165 9.15 -15.62 9.45
CA GLY A 165 9.61 -14.25 9.25
C GLY A 165 9.49 -13.81 7.78
N ASP A 166 8.32 -14.03 7.19
CA ASP A 166 8.04 -13.76 5.77
C ASP A 166 7.14 -12.52 5.64
N ASP A 167 7.73 -11.44 5.13
CA ASP A 167 7.05 -10.14 4.99
C ASP A 167 5.93 -10.17 3.93
N GLU A 168 6.02 -11.05 2.92
CA GLU A 168 4.96 -11.19 1.91
C GLU A 168 3.73 -11.85 2.52
N LEU A 169 3.93 -12.89 3.33
CA LEU A 169 2.84 -13.54 4.06
C LEU A 169 2.21 -12.59 5.10
N ARG A 170 3.02 -11.74 5.75
CA ARG A 170 2.50 -10.72 6.67
C ARG A 170 1.63 -9.69 5.92
N ALA A 171 2.11 -9.20 4.78
CA ALA A 171 1.34 -8.28 3.94
C ALA A 171 0.05 -8.93 3.41
N LEU A 172 0.10 -10.22 3.08
CA LEU A 172 -1.08 -10.98 2.66
C LEU A 172 -2.08 -11.15 3.80
N ALA A 173 -1.64 -11.46 5.03
CA ALA A 173 -2.50 -11.50 6.21
C ALA A 173 -3.23 -10.15 6.42
N GLU A 174 -2.49 -9.02 6.37
CA GLU A 174 -3.10 -7.68 6.45
C GLU A 174 -4.11 -7.42 5.31
N ALA A 175 -3.86 -7.93 4.10
CA ALA A 175 -4.79 -7.80 2.98
C ALA A 175 -6.06 -8.64 3.18
N ILE A 176 -5.94 -9.88 3.66
CA ILE A 176 -7.07 -10.76 3.96
C ILE A 176 -7.93 -10.17 5.09
N SER A 177 -7.32 -9.69 6.18
CA SER A 177 -8.07 -9.04 7.28
C SER A 177 -8.80 -7.78 6.83
N ARG A 178 -8.22 -6.98 5.92
CA ARG A 178 -8.96 -5.85 5.31
C ARG A 178 -10.17 -6.34 4.51
N ARG A 179 -10.02 -7.42 3.75
CA ARG A 179 -11.14 -7.99 2.98
C ARG A 179 -12.23 -8.56 3.88
N GLN A 180 -11.85 -9.23 4.97
CA GLN A 180 -12.77 -9.68 6.02
C GLN A 180 -13.60 -8.51 6.54
N ALA A 181 -12.93 -7.43 6.98
CA ALA A 181 -13.61 -6.28 7.55
C ALA A 181 -14.56 -5.59 6.55
N GLN A 182 -14.25 -5.63 5.24
CA GLN A 182 -15.15 -5.15 4.18
C GLN A 182 -16.41 -6.03 4.05
N VAL A 183 -16.25 -7.35 4.14
CA VAL A 183 -17.38 -8.30 4.13
C VAL A 183 -18.25 -8.10 5.38
N GLU A 184 -17.65 -8.01 6.55
CA GLU A 184 -18.36 -7.70 7.81
C GLU A 184 -19.11 -6.37 7.70
N ALA A 185 -18.51 -5.32 7.12
CA ALA A 185 -19.15 -4.02 6.94
C ALA A 185 -20.31 -4.04 5.93
N ALA A 186 -20.35 -5.03 5.03
CA ALA A 186 -21.46 -5.22 4.11
C ALA A 186 -22.65 -5.93 4.77
N LEU A 187 -22.37 -6.86 5.70
CA LEU A 187 -23.36 -7.72 6.34
C LEU A 187 -23.84 -7.23 7.70
N ILE A 188 -23.14 -6.28 8.31
CA ILE A 188 -23.45 -5.76 9.65
C ILE A 188 -24.84 -5.09 9.71
N ASP A 189 -25.54 -5.36 10.80
CA ASP A 189 -26.75 -4.62 11.15
C ASP A 189 -26.40 -3.18 11.55
N LEU A 190 -26.84 -2.22 10.75
CA LEU A 190 -26.55 -0.80 10.96
C LEU A 190 -27.30 -0.21 12.17
N GLU A 191 -28.32 -0.90 12.68
CA GLU A 191 -29.06 -0.48 13.88
C GLU A 191 -28.28 -0.81 15.16
N ASP A 192 -27.42 -1.83 15.15
CA ASP A 192 -26.52 -2.13 16.26
C ASP A 192 -25.31 -1.17 16.25
N THR A 193 -25.54 0.00 16.84
CA THR A 193 -24.54 1.06 16.97
C THR A 193 -23.24 0.55 17.63
N GLN A 194 -23.31 -0.37 18.60
CA GLN A 194 -22.11 -0.82 19.29
C GLN A 194 -21.28 -1.75 18.40
N ALA A 195 -21.92 -2.70 17.71
CA ALA A 195 -21.24 -3.55 16.73
C ALA A 195 -20.60 -2.72 15.60
N VAL A 196 -21.30 -1.70 15.11
CA VAL A 196 -20.77 -0.78 14.09
C VAL A 196 -19.52 -0.05 14.58
N LEU A 197 -19.54 0.43 15.82
CA LEU A 197 -18.40 1.14 16.41
C LEU A 197 -17.19 0.21 16.60
N ASP A 198 -17.43 -1.02 17.03
CA ASP A 198 -16.37 -2.01 17.22
C ASP A 198 -15.75 -2.43 15.88
N LEU A 199 -16.56 -2.63 14.84
CA LEU A 199 -16.08 -2.89 13.48
C LEU A 199 -15.34 -1.68 12.90
N ALA A 200 -15.82 -0.46 13.11
CA ALA A 200 -15.12 0.76 12.67
C ALA A 200 -13.75 0.92 13.36
N LYS A 201 -13.61 0.48 14.61
CA LYS A 201 -12.33 0.43 15.31
C LYS A 201 -11.42 -0.67 14.75
N HIS A 202 -11.97 -1.83 14.41
CA HIS A 202 -11.22 -2.89 13.74
C HIS A 202 -10.68 -2.44 12.37
N LEU A 203 -11.51 -1.79 11.55
CA LEU A 203 -11.14 -1.20 10.26
C LEU A 203 -9.96 -0.21 10.40
N GLN A 204 -9.93 0.61 11.46
CA GLN A 204 -8.78 1.46 11.76
C GLN A 204 -7.51 0.67 12.08
N GLY A 205 -7.64 -0.43 12.84
CA GLY A 205 -6.54 -1.32 13.19
C GLY A 205 -5.86 -1.94 11.96
N VAL A 206 -6.66 -2.28 10.93
CA VAL A 206 -6.17 -2.78 9.64
C VAL A 206 -5.85 -1.66 8.62
N LYS A 207 -5.69 -0.42 9.09
CA LYS A 207 -5.35 0.77 8.28
C LYS A 207 -6.37 1.13 7.19
N ASP A 208 -7.64 0.70 7.32
CA ASP A 208 -8.74 1.08 6.43
C ASP A 208 -9.60 2.20 7.03
N ARG A 209 -9.02 3.40 7.11
CA ARG A 209 -9.72 4.60 7.63
C ARG A 209 -10.91 5.01 6.76
N LEU A 210 -10.81 4.85 5.43
CA LEU A 210 -11.89 5.24 4.52
C LEU A 210 -13.09 4.29 4.65
N GLY A 211 -12.84 2.98 4.78
CA GLY A 211 -13.86 1.99 5.09
C GLY A 211 -14.57 2.30 6.42
N ALA A 212 -13.82 2.65 7.47
CA ALA A 212 -14.39 3.04 8.76
C ALA A 212 -15.32 4.27 8.65
N ILE A 213 -14.91 5.31 7.91
CA ILE A 213 -15.74 6.49 7.65
C ILE A 213 -17.01 6.10 6.89
N ALA A 214 -16.89 5.29 5.83
CA ALA A 214 -18.03 4.87 5.02
C ALA A 214 -19.04 4.05 5.84
N LEU A 215 -18.58 3.14 6.69
CA LEU A 215 -19.41 2.34 7.58
C LEU A 215 -20.18 3.22 8.58
N LEU A 216 -19.47 4.09 9.30
CA LEU A 216 -20.08 4.99 10.28
C LEU A 216 -21.07 5.97 9.65
N ALA A 217 -20.78 6.45 8.43
CA ALA A 217 -21.68 7.31 7.68
C ALA A 217 -22.99 6.60 7.31
N ARG A 218 -22.91 5.34 6.85
CA ARG A 218 -24.10 4.51 6.57
C ARG A 218 -24.93 4.28 7.83
N ALA A 219 -24.28 3.97 8.96
CA ALA A 219 -24.97 3.77 10.23
C ALA A 219 -25.62 5.06 10.76
N GLU A 220 -25.00 6.23 10.57
CA GLU A 220 -25.59 7.51 11.01
C GLU A 220 -26.88 7.85 10.26
N VAL A 221 -26.97 7.47 8.98
CA VAL A 221 -28.19 7.61 8.17
C VAL A 221 -29.27 6.62 8.62
N ALA A 222 -28.89 5.39 8.98
CA ALA A 222 -29.80 4.34 9.41
C ALA A 222 -30.33 4.55 10.84
N ALA A 223 -29.55 5.20 11.72
CA ALA A 223 -29.94 5.43 13.10
C ALA A 223 -31.23 6.25 13.20
N THR A 224 -32.14 5.82 14.08
CA THR A 224 -33.44 6.49 14.32
C THR A 224 -33.39 7.42 15.53
N GLU A 225 -32.57 7.10 16.54
CA GLU A 225 -32.41 7.88 17.76
C GLU A 225 -31.32 8.96 17.63
N GLU A 226 -31.60 10.20 18.06
CA GLU A 226 -30.65 11.30 17.94
C GLU A 226 -29.38 11.08 18.78
N ALA A 227 -29.49 10.44 19.96
CA ALA A 227 -28.34 10.12 20.80
C ALA A 227 -27.35 9.17 20.10
N GLN A 228 -27.85 8.22 19.31
CA GLN A 228 -27.03 7.31 18.51
C GLN A 228 -26.35 8.08 17.36
N LYS A 229 -27.09 8.94 16.67
CA LYS A 229 -26.53 9.82 15.63
C LYS A 229 -25.42 10.68 16.18
N GLU A 230 -25.62 11.36 17.30
CA GLU A 230 -24.59 12.20 17.92
C GLU A 230 -23.32 11.40 18.24
N ARG A 231 -23.46 10.18 18.77
CA ARG A 231 -22.32 9.28 19.05
C ARG A 231 -21.56 8.90 17.78
N LEU A 232 -22.27 8.55 16.70
CA LEU A 232 -21.67 8.22 15.40
C LEU A 232 -21.00 9.43 14.75
N ARG A 233 -21.63 10.62 14.80
CA ARG A 233 -21.07 11.88 14.32
C ARG A 233 -19.80 12.28 15.08
N ALA A 234 -19.76 12.05 16.39
CA ALA A 234 -18.57 12.30 17.19
C ALA A 234 -17.38 11.43 16.73
N GLN A 235 -17.64 10.16 16.42
CA GLN A 235 -16.63 9.23 15.89
C GLN A 235 -16.19 9.59 14.48
N LEU A 236 -17.13 9.95 13.59
CA LEU A 236 -16.82 10.48 12.26
C LEU A 236 -15.90 11.70 12.32
N LYS A 237 -16.19 12.66 13.21
CA LYS A 237 -15.33 13.83 13.45
C LYS A 237 -13.97 13.45 14.01
N ALA A 238 -13.90 12.49 14.94
CA ALA A 238 -12.62 11.97 15.47
C ALA A 238 -11.76 11.34 14.38
N LEU A 239 -12.39 10.70 13.38
CA LEU A 239 -11.73 10.18 12.18
C LEU A 239 -11.42 11.25 11.13
N GLY A 240 -11.63 12.53 11.43
CA GLY A 240 -11.42 13.65 10.51
C GLY A 240 -12.35 13.59 9.29
N ALA A 241 -13.55 13.04 9.43
CA ALA A 241 -14.61 13.18 8.44
C ALA A 241 -15.34 14.52 8.63
N THR A 242 -15.81 15.09 7.52
CA THR A 242 -16.58 16.34 7.47
C THR A 242 -17.89 16.10 6.73
N GLN A 243 -18.98 16.71 7.21
CA GLN A 243 -20.28 16.62 6.56
C GLN A 243 -20.43 17.74 5.53
N THR A 244 -20.62 17.38 4.27
CA THR A 244 -20.79 18.31 3.14
C THR A 244 -21.81 17.79 2.15
N GLY A 245 -22.72 18.64 1.67
CA GLY A 245 -23.80 18.22 0.77
C GLY A 245 -24.67 17.09 1.33
N GLY A 246 -24.83 17.02 2.65
CA GLY A 246 -25.57 15.94 3.34
C GLY A 246 -24.82 14.61 3.47
N GLN A 247 -23.56 14.52 3.02
CA GLN A 247 -22.75 13.30 3.07
C GLN A 247 -21.51 13.49 3.94
N TRP A 248 -21.12 12.45 4.67
CA TRP A 248 -19.84 12.39 5.36
C TRP A 248 -18.73 12.01 4.39
N ARG A 249 -17.67 12.81 4.34
CA ARG A 249 -16.47 12.59 3.51
C ARG A 249 -15.22 12.71 4.35
N SER A 250 -14.12 12.08 3.95
CA SER A 250 -12.83 12.38 4.58
C SER A 250 -12.47 13.85 4.36
N TYR A 251 -11.76 14.47 5.31
CA TYR A 251 -11.29 15.84 5.15
C TYR A 251 -10.44 16.04 3.88
N GLU A 252 -9.71 15.00 3.48
CA GLU A 252 -8.86 15.00 2.29
C GLU A 252 -9.71 15.03 1.01
N ALA A 253 -10.78 14.22 0.94
CA ALA A 253 -11.73 14.25 -0.16
C ALA A 253 -12.45 15.60 -0.24
N PHE A 254 -12.94 16.11 0.89
CA PHE A 254 -13.55 17.44 0.97
C PHE A 254 -12.62 18.54 0.45
N LYS A 255 -11.36 18.56 0.89
CA LYS A 255 -10.39 19.56 0.44
C LYS A 255 -10.07 19.44 -1.04
N SER A 256 -9.97 18.23 -1.55
CA SER A 256 -9.73 17.99 -2.97
C SER A 256 -10.91 18.47 -3.83
N ASP A 257 -12.15 18.19 -3.40
CA ASP A 257 -13.38 18.66 -4.07
C ASP A 257 -13.50 20.19 -4.07
N GLU A 258 -13.03 20.85 -3.01
CA GLU A 258 -12.95 22.32 -2.89
C GLU A 258 -11.81 22.95 -3.73
N GLY A 259 -11.08 22.14 -4.50
CA GLY A 259 -9.97 22.56 -5.35
C GLY A 259 -8.71 22.91 -4.57
N PHE A 260 -8.48 22.27 -3.41
CA PHE A 260 -7.20 22.35 -2.70
C PHE A 260 -6.33 21.14 -3.05
N VAL A 261 -5.02 21.36 -2.99
CA VAL A 261 -4.00 20.33 -3.20
C VAL A 261 -3.12 20.23 -1.96
N GLN A 262 -2.73 19.02 -1.60
CA GLN A 262 -1.91 18.78 -0.42
C GLN A 262 -0.42 18.90 -0.75
N THR A 263 0.29 19.83 -0.12
CA THR A 263 1.74 20.02 -0.30
C THR A 263 2.56 18.92 0.36
N ALA A 264 3.87 18.85 0.05
CA ALA A 264 4.77 17.82 0.59
C ALA A 264 4.86 17.85 2.13
N ASP A 265 4.65 19.02 2.74
CA ASP A 265 4.54 19.23 4.18
C ASP A 265 3.11 19.04 4.72
N LYS A 266 2.24 18.35 3.97
CA LYS A 266 0.86 17.96 4.32
C LYS A 266 -0.11 19.14 4.52
N ARG A 267 0.22 20.35 4.08
CA ARG A 267 -0.71 21.50 4.14
C ARG A 267 -1.63 21.52 2.93
N TRP A 268 -2.89 21.89 3.14
CA TRP A 268 -3.86 22.07 2.05
C TRP A 268 -3.82 23.51 1.57
N VAL A 269 -3.48 23.71 0.30
CA VAL A 269 -3.38 25.04 -0.33
C VAL A 269 -4.09 25.04 -1.67
N ARG A 270 -4.61 26.19 -2.09
CA ARG A 270 -5.16 26.32 -3.45
C ARG A 270 -4.02 26.27 -4.48
N PRO A 271 -4.21 25.64 -5.65
CA PRO A 271 -3.22 25.65 -6.73
C PRO A 271 -2.76 27.06 -7.11
N SER A 272 -3.67 28.05 -7.06
CA SER A 272 -3.34 29.45 -7.33
C SER A 272 -2.33 30.05 -6.35
N THR A 273 -2.35 29.61 -5.08
CA THR A 273 -1.37 30.03 -4.07
C THR A 273 0.00 29.43 -4.36
N ILE A 274 0.06 28.18 -4.84
CA ILE A 274 1.31 27.53 -5.23
C ILE A 274 1.92 28.27 -6.42
N GLU A 275 1.14 28.45 -7.48
CA GLU A 275 1.59 29.17 -8.69
C GLU A 275 2.04 30.59 -8.35
N PHE A 276 1.26 31.34 -7.56
CA PHE A 276 1.65 32.70 -7.18
C PHE A 276 2.97 32.73 -6.41
N THR A 277 3.16 31.81 -5.46
CA THR A 277 4.41 31.71 -4.70
C THR A 277 5.59 31.36 -5.60
N GLN A 278 5.38 30.46 -6.56
CA GLN A 278 6.40 30.05 -7.52
C GLN A 278 6.78 31.18 -8.46
N VAL A 279 5.82 31.93 -9.02
CA VAL A 279 6.10 33.10 -9.87
C VAL A 279 6.92 34.14 -9.12
N ILE A 280 6.60 34.40 -7.84
CA ILE A 280 7.39 35.30 -6.99
C ILE A 280 8.81 34.78 -6.84
N LEU A 281 8.99 33.50 -6.53
CA LEU A 281 10.32 32.90 -6.34
C LEU A 281 11.17 32.92 -7.62
N GLU A 282 10.57 32.55 -8.75
CA GLU A 282 11.24 32.56 -10.05
C GLU A 282 11.67 33.98 -10.46
N GLU A 283 10.81 34.96 -10.25
CA GLU A 283 11.12 36.36 -10.57
C GLU A 283 12.19 36.93 -9.62
N LEU A 284 12.12 36.61 -8.32
CA LEU A 284 13.16 36.98 -7.37
C LEU A 284 14.51 36.34 -7.73
N GLU A 285 14.55 35.07 -8.17
CA GLU A 285 15.79 34.43 -8.61
C GLU A 285 16.28 35.01 -9.95
N ALA A 286 15.39 35.36 -10.88
CA ALA A 286 15.75 36.01 -12.13
C ALA A 286 16.40 37.39 -11.92
N GLN A 287 16.03 38.10 -10.86
CA GLN A 287 16.62 39.37 -10.44
C GLN A 287 17.97 39.23 -9.73
N LYS A 288 18.41 37.99 -9.46
CA LYS A 288 19.67 37.76 -8.75
C LYS A 288 20.88 38.18 -9.56
N GLY A 289 21.59 39.17 -9.03
CA GLY A 289 22.79 39.72 -9.65
C GLY A 289 22.54 40.51 -10.94
N LYS A 290 21.28 40.87 -11.24
CA LYS A 290 20.92 41.64 -12.45
C LYS A 290 19.87 42.69 -12.12
N LEU A 291 20.05 43.92 -12.62
CA LEU A 291 18.99 44.92 -12.63
C LEU A 291 18.00 44.54 -13.73
N VAL A 292 16.92 43.83 -13.39
CA VAL A 292 15.87 43.46 -14.35
C VAL A 292 14.87 44.61 -14.44
N ILE A 293 14.91 45.35 -15.55
CA ILE A 293 13.89 46.35 -15.86
C ILE A 293 12.63 45.61 -16.30
N VAL A 294 11.55 45.72 -15.54
CA VAL A 294 10.29 45.02 -15.87
C VAL A 294 9.63 45.64 -17.11
N ARG A 295 9.65 46.98 -17.22
CA ARG A 295 9.11 47.74 -18.36
C ARG A 295 10.21 48.31 -19.25
N GLU A 296 10.63 47.52 -20.23
CA GLU A 296 11.66 47.93 -21.19
C GLU A 296 11.13 48.87 -22.30
N ASN A 297 9.90 48.66 -22.80
CA ASN A 297 9.32 49.44 -23.90
C ASN A 297 7.83 49.76 -23.68
N PRO A 298 7.49 51.00 -23.27
CA PRO A 298 6.11 51.43 -23.04
C PRO A 298 5.21 51.33 -24.29
N VAL A 299 5.74 51.61 -25.48
CA VAL A 299 4.96 51.62 -26.73
C VAL A 299 4.55 50.21 -27.12
N ASP A 300 5.47 49.25 -26.96
CA ASP A 300 5.19 47.85 -27.23
C ASP A 300 4.20 47.24 -26.21
N ALA A 301 4.33 47.61 -24.93
CA ALA A 301 3.37 47.22 -23.89
C ALA A 301 1.95 47.70 -24.19
N ALA A 302 1.79 48.98 -24.59
CA ALA A 302 0.52 49.56 -24.99
C ALA A 302 -0.04 48.92 -26.27
N ARG A 303 0.81 48.64 -27.28
CA ARG A 303 0.40 47.94 -28.50
C ARG A 303 -0.11 46.52 -28.18
N ALA A 304 0.58 45.79 -27.31
CA ALA A 304 0.15 44.47 -26.87
C ALA A 304 -1.21 44.54 -26.16
N ALA A 305 -1.41 45.53 -25.29
CA ALA A 305 -2.66 45.74 -24.58
C ALA A 305 -3.83 46.00 -25.53
N ASN A 306 -3.66 46.91 -26.50
CA ASN A 306 -4.67 47.20 -27.53
C ASN A 306 -4.97 45.99 -28.44
N SER A 307 -4.06 45.01 -28.53
CA SER A 307 -4.28 43.74 -29.22
C SER A 307 -4.92 42.66 -28.35
N GLY A 308 -5.32 42.97 -27.11
CA GLY A 308 -5.93 42.02 -26.18
C GLY A 308 -4.94 41.04 -25.54
N ARG A 309 -3.64 41.35 -25.55
CA ARG A 309 -2.58 40.45 -25.06
C ARG A 309 -1.90 40.99 -23.81
N LEU A 310 -1.85 40.15 -22.78
CA LEU A 310 -1.04 40.41 -21.58
C LEU A 310 0.44 40.17 -21.89
N LYS A 311 1.27 41.12 -21.48
CA LYS A 311 2.72 41.05 -21.67
C LYS A 311 3.44 41.67 -20.47
N ARG A 312 4.65 41.16 -20.19
CA ARG A 312 5.58 41.75 -19.24
C ARG A 312 5.80 43.25 -19.50
N GLY A 313 5.87 44.05 -18.44
CA GLY A 313 6.08 45.50 -18.49
C GLY A 313 4.79 46.33 -18.59
N GLN A 314 3.63 45.70 -18.81
CA GLN A 314 2.35 46.39 -18.77
C GLN A 314 2.02 46.83 -17.34
N ASN A 315 1.51 48.04 -17.18
CA ASN A 315 0.93 48.47 -15.90
C ASN A 315 -0.51 47.92 -15.74
N ALA A 316 -1.10 48.10 -14.56
CA ALA A 316 -2.46 47.66 -14.28
C ALA A 316 -3.52 48.23 -15.25
N ALA A 317 -3.37 49.48 -15.72
CA ALA A 317 -4.33 50.07 -16.66
C ALA A 317 -4.22 49.42 -18.06
N GLU A 318 -3.00 49.19 -18.54
CA GLU A 318 -2.74 48.49 -19.80
C GLU A 318 -3.22 47.03 -19.73
N ALA A 319 -3.00 46.34 -18.61
CA ALA A 319 -3.53 45.00 -18.40
C ALA A 319 -5.07 44.98 -18.43
N ARG A 320 -5.75 45.99 -17.86
CA ARG A 320 -7.22 46.11 -17.97
C ARG A 320 -7.70 46.33 -19.39
N VAL A 321 -6.97 47.09 -20.20
CA VAL A 321 -7.29 47.22 -21.63
C VAL A 321 -7.15 45.89 -22.34
N ALA A 322 -6.13 45.08 -21.97
CA ALA A 322 -5.88 43.79 -22.60
C ALA A 322 -6.94 42.72 -22.30
N VAL A 323 -7.39 42.62 -21.05
CA VAL A 323 -8.21 41.47 -20.58
C VAL A 323 -9.42 41.85 -19.74
N GLY A 324 -9.72 43.14 -19.60
CA GLY A 324 -10.84 43.62 -18.78
C GLY A 324 -10.53 43.64 -17.29
N MET A 325 -11.59 43.67 -16.49
CA MET A 325 -11.48 43.67 -15.03
C MET A 325 -11.19 42.25 -14.51
N PRO A 326 -10.31 42.09 -13.51
CA PRO A 326 -10.08 40.78 -12.90
C PRO A 326 -11.31 40.35 -12.10
N ALA A 327 -11.67 39.08 -12.21
CA ALA A 327 -12.68 38.44 -11.36
C ALA A 327 -12.17 38.27 -9.91
N ARG A 328 -10.86 38.06 -9.77
CA ARG A 328 -10.19 37.91 -8.46
C ARG A 328 -8.84 38.61 -8.45
N VAL A 329 -8.55 39.28 -7.35
CA VAL A 329 -7.27 39.94 -7.07
C VAL A 329 -6.73 39.44 -5.74
N GLU A 330 -5.47 39.01 -5.71
CA GLU A 330 -4.76 38.65 -4.47
C GLU A 330 -3.49 39.49 -4.34
N HIS A 331 -3.23 40.01 -3.14
CA HIS A 331 -2.05 40.82 -2.83
C HIS A 331 -1.15 40.12 -1.81
N ARG A 332 0.16 40.24 -1.99
CA ARG A 332 1.17 39.77 -1.03
C ARG A 332 2.34 40.75 -0.96
N THR A 333 2.82 40.99 0.25
CA THR A 333 4.07 41.73 0.46
C THR A 333 5.20 40.75 0.70
N ARG A 334 6.33 40.91 0.00
CA ARG A 334 7.52 40.09 0.22
C ARG A 334 8.77 40.94 0.04
N LYS A 335 9.80 40.67 0.84
CA LYS A 335 11.09 41.34 0.69
C LYS A 335 11.78 40.91 -0.60
N ASN A 336 12.31 41.87 -1.35
CA ASN A 336 13.20 41.63 -2.48
C ASN A 336 14.62 41.25 -1.98
N GLN A 337 15.56 41.12 -2.91
CA GLN A 337 16.95 40.79 -2.57
C GLN A 337 17.68 41.89 -1.80
N LEU A 338 17.22 43.14 -1.91
CA LEU A 338 17.74 44.29 -1.18
C LEU A 338 17.12 44.41 0.22
N GLY A 339 16.20 43.51 0.58
CA GLY A 339 15.47 43.53 1.84
C GLY A 339 14.27 44.50 1.87
N GLU A 340 13.97 45.16 0.75
CA GLU A 340 12.86 46.10 0.61
C GLU A 340 11.55 45.36 0.39
N GLU A 341 10.47 45.85 1.00
CA GLU A 341 9.14 45.28 0.81
C GLU A 341 8.59 45.61 -0.58
N VAL A 342 8.25 44.58 -1.33
CA VAL A 342 7.68 44.68 -2.68
C VAL A 342 6.26 44.12 -2.66
N LEU A 343 5.35 44.87 -3.29
CA LEU A 343 3.96 44.45 -3.44
C LEU A 343 3.83 43.57 -4.69
N TRP A 344 3.38 42.34 -4.46
CA TRP A 344 3.02 41.38 -5.48
C TRP A 344 1.52 41.31 -5.60
N THR A 345 1.02 41.25 -6.84
CA THR A 345 -0.41 41.12 -7.10
C THR A 345 -0.64 40.01 -8.11
N GLN A 346 -1.62 39.13 -7.86
CA GLN A 346 -2.14 38.18 -8.83
C GLN A 346 -3.52 38.65 -9.27
N TRP A 347 -3.74 38.72 -10.57
CA TRP A 347 -5.06 38.87 -11.19
C TRP A 347 -5.47 37.56 -11.84
N VAL A 348 -6.72 37.18 -11.65
CA VAL A 348 -7.39 36.10 -12.36
C VAL A 348 -8.65 36.67 -13.02
N THR A 349 -8.77 36.51 -14.33
CA THR A 349 -9.93 36.97 -15.12
C THR A 349 -11.02 35.90 -15.17
N GLU A 350 -12.22 36.27 -15.60
CA GLU A 350 -13.35 35.33 -15.72
C GLU A 350 -13.08 34.20 -16.72
N ASP A 351 -12.34 34.48 -17.79
CA ASP A 351 -11.93 33.50 -18.79
C ASP A 351 -10.75 32.63 -18.34
N GLY A 352 -10.22 32.82 -17.13
CA GLY A 352 -9.16 32.00 -16.55
C GLY A 352 -7.73 32.47 -16.82
N ARG A 353 -7.52 33.57 -17.57
CA ARG A 353 -6.16 34.15 -17.73
C ARG A 353 -5.64 34.68 -16.40
N ARG A 354 -4.31 34.67 -16.26
CA ARG A 354 -3.63 35.02 -15.01
C ARG A 354 -2.53 36.03 -15.29
N ALA A 355 -2.51 37.13 -14.55
CA ALA A 355 -1.45 38.13 -14.62
C ALA A 355 -0.82 38.33 -13.25
N TYR A 356 0.51 38.38 -13.22
CA TYR A 356 1.30 38.56 -12.02
C TYR A 356 2.03 39.87 -12.10
N PHE A 357 1.89 40.69 -11.06
CA PHE A 357 2.46 42.02 -10.99
C PHE A 357 3.48 42.10 -9.86
N MET A 358 4.53 42.87 -10.12
CA MET A 358 5.48 43.34 -9.12
C MET A 358 5.49 44.87 -9.19
N ASN A 359 5.19 45.55 -8.07
CA ASN A 359 5.09 47.02 -8.01
C ASN A 359 4.17 47.63 -9.09
N GLY A 360 3.08 46.95 -9.42
CA GLY A 360 2.06 47.43 -10.37
C GLY A 360 2.38 47.16 -11.85
N GLU A 361 3.50 46.50 -12.17
CA GLU A 361 3.86 46.09 -13.53
C GLU A 361 3.80 44.57 -13.68
N VAL A 362 3.25 44.10 -14.80
CA VAL A 362 3.17 42.68 -15.14
C VAL A 362 4.59 42.12 -15.28
N VAL A 363 4.92 41.10 -14.50
CA VAL A 363 6.16 40.33 -14.63
C VAL A 363 5.95 39.03 -15.41
N ARG A 364 4.75 38.46 -15.31
CA ARG A 364 4.35 37.23 -15.99
C ARG A 364 2.86 37.24 -16.30
N ALA A 365 2.51 36.67 -17.44
CA ALA A 365 1.13 36.38 -17.82
C ALA A 365 1.01 34.92 -18.23
N ILE A 366 -0.10 34.29 -17.88
CA ILE A 366 -0.40 32.90 -18.20
C ILE A 366 -1.77 32.84 -18.92
N PRO A 367 -1.84 32.20 -20.09
CA PRO A 367 -3.08 32.00 -20.84
C PRO A 367 -4.15 31.20 -20.07
N ALA A 368 -5.40 31.34 -20.49
CA ALA A 368 -6.57 30.71 -19.88
C ALA A 368 -6.56 29.17 -19.92
N ASP A 369 -6.02 28.60 -21.00
CA ASP A 369 -5.95 27.16 -21.26
C ASP A 369 -4.80 26.47 -20.52
N THR A 370 -3.96 27.23 -19.80
CA THR A 370 -2.88 26.65 -19.01
C THR A 370 -3.42 26.16 -17.67
N PRO A 371 -3.40 24.85 -17.38
CA PRO A 371 -3.84 24.32 -16.09
C PRO A 371 -2.98 24.89 -14.96
N TRP A 372 -3.48 24.84 -13.73
CA TRP A 372 -2.67 25.25 -12.58
C TRP A 372 -1.53 24.26 -12.36
N LEU A 373 -0.41 24.73 -11.77
CA LEU A 373 0.85 23.98 -11.57
C LEU A 373 0.79 22.62 -10.83
N ARG A 374 -0.38 22.14 -10.42
CA ARG A 374 -0.58 20.80 -9.83
C ARG A 374 -1.72 19.99 -10.46
N GLU A 375 -2.33 20.53 -11.51
CA GLU A 375 -3.25 19.80 -12.39
C GLU A 375 -2.49 19.10 -13.53
N GLN A 376 -1.16 19.28 -13.60
CA GLN A 376 -0.20 18.54 -14.43
C GLN A 376 0.49 17.47 -13.59
#